data_AF-A0A0F2C6L6-F1
#
_entry.id   AF-A0A0F2C6L6-F1
#
_cell.length_a   1.000
_cell.length_b   1.000
_cell.length_c   1.000
_cell.angle_alpha   90.00
_cell.angle_beta   90.00
_cell.angle_gamma   90.00
#
_symmetry.space_group_name_H-M   'P 1'
#
loop_
_entity.id
_entity.type
_entity.pdbx_description
1 polymer ?
#
loop_
_entity_poly.entity_id
_entity_poly.type
_entity_poly.pdbx_seq_one_letter_code
_entity_poly.pdbx_strand_id
1 'polypeptide(L)' 'MSDHHDQSTPEHIPGPDEASVPELEADETIAPRPEEEIADVLRAEPDLGDHSSHDS' A
#
# COMPACT_ATOMS: atom_id res chain seq x y z
N MET A 1 -32.29 -24.74 -7.44
CA MET A 1 -31.21 -25.22 -6.56
C MET A 1 -29.92 -24.78 -7.21
N SER A 2 -29.24 -23.82 -6.62
CA SER A 2 -27.89 -23.42 -7.03
C SER A 2 -27.01 -23.74 -5.85
N ASP A 3 -26.29 -24.87 -5.95
CA ASP A 3 -25.24 -25.28 -5.04
C ASP A 3 -24.33 -24.09 -4.80
N HIS A 4 -24.37 -23.58 -3.57
CA HIS A 4 -23.34 -22.67 -3.09
C HIS A 4 -22.09 -23.53 -3.04
N HIS A 5 -21.21 -23.34 -4.02
CA HIS A 5 -19.93 -24.01 -4.07
C HIS A 5 -19.16 -23.53 -2.84
N ASP A 6 -19.27 -24.31 -1.77
CA ASP A 6 -18.43 -24.29 -0.59
C ASP A 6 -17.01 -24.62 -1.08
N GLN A 7 -16.32 -23.61 -1.61
CA GLN A 7 -14.89 -23.63 -1.86
C GLN A 7 -14.21 -23.54 -0.48
N SER A 8 -14.38 -24.57 0.34
CA SER A 8 -13.52 -24.78 1.50
C SER A 8 -12.11 -25.01 0.97
N THR A 9 -11.34 -23.92 0.82
CA THR A 9 -9.90 -24.01 0.57
C THR A 9 -9.31 -24.88 1.67
N PRO A 10 -8.56 -25.96 1.36
CA PRO A 10 -7.91 -26.75 2.39
C PRO A 10 -7.08 -25.82 3.27
N GLU A 11 -7.20 -25.94 4.60
CA GLU A 11 -6.40 -25.16 5.56
C GLU A 11 -4.93 -25.39 5.26
N HIS A 12 -4.31 -24.41 4.60
CA HIS A 12 -2.88 -24.45 4.30
C HIS A 12 -2.12 -23.95 5.52
N ILE A 13 -1.33 -24.84 6.12
CA ILE A 13 -0.42 -24.49 7.22
C ILE A 13 0.95 -24.23 6.59
N PRO A 14 1.46 -22.98 6.62
CA PRO A 14 2.75 -22.65 6.01
C PRO A 14 3.90 -23.47 6.60
N GLY A 15 4.85 -23.85 5.74
CA GLY A 15 6.08 -24.51 6.17
C GLY A 15 6.98 -23.61 7.03
N PRO A 16 8.00 -24.14 7.71
CA PRO A 16 8.91 -23.36 8.55
C PRO A 16 9.72 -22.31 7.78
N ASP A 17 9.89 -22.49 6.46
CA ASP A 17 10.58 -21.57 5.55
C ASP A 17 9.59 -20.71 4.74
N GLU A 18 8.29 -20.85 4.96
CA GLU A 18 7.24 -20.12 4.27
C GLU A 18 6.66 -19.01 5.15
N ALA A 19 6.26 -17.90 4.53
CA ALA A 19 5.62 -16.81 5.25
C ALA A 19 4.31 -17.29 5.88
N SER A 20 4.17 -17.06 7.18
CA SER A 20 2.95 -17.40 7.93
C SER A 20 1.72 -16.59 7.44
N VAL A 21 1.98 -15.43 6.83
CA VAL A 21 0.96 -14.57 6.21
C VAL A 21 1.24 -14.52 4.71
N PRO A 22 0.24 -14.81 3.85
CA PRO A 22 0.38 -14.65 2.40
C PRO A 22 0.72 -13.19 2.05
N GLU A 23 1.63 -13.00 1.10
CA GLU A 23 1.88 -11.67 0.54
C GLU A 23 0.66 -11.21 -0.26
N LEU A 24 0.18 -10.00 0.02
CA LEU A 24 -0.93 -9.39 -0.72
C LEU A 24 -0.36 -8.55 -1.87
N GLU A 25 -0.71 -8.90 -3.10
CA GLU A 25 -0.39 -8.08 -4.28
C GLU A 25 -1.09 -6.71 -4.16
N ALA A 26 -0.44 -5.66 -4.67
CA ALA A 26 -1.09 -4.37 -4.78
C ALA A 26 -2.20 -4.46 -5.84
N ASP A 27 -3.41 -3.99 -5.52
CA ASP A 27 -4.49 -3.93 -6.49
C ASP A 27 -4.20 -2.83 -7.51
N GLU A 28 -3.83 -3.24 -8.73
CA GLU A 28 -3.50 -2.34 -9.84
C GLU A 28 -4.68 -1.47 -10.30
N THR A 29 -5.91 -1.82 -9.93
CA THR A 29 -7.13 -1.07 -10.28
C THR A 29 -7.51 -0.03 -9.23
N ILE A 30 -6.90 -0.08 -8.05
CA ILE A 30 -7.08 0.94 -7.03
C ILE A 30 -6.30 2.18 -7.48
N ALA A 31 -7.03 3.28 -7.66
CA ALA A 31 -6.42 4.57 -7.92
C ALA A 31 -5.45 4.94 -6.78
N PRO A 32 -4.40 5.74 -7.06
CA PRO A 32 -3.54 6.29 -6.02
C PRO A 32 -4.37 6.87 -4.88
N ARG A 33 -3.87 6.77 -3.65
CA ARG A 33 -4.68 7.27 -2.55
C ARG A 33 -4.84 8.79 -2.66
N PRO A 34 -6.01 9.37 -2.36
CA PRO A 34 -6.26 10.80 -2.58
C PRO A 34 -5.24 11.72 -1.89
N GLU A 35 -4.70 11.30 -0.75
CA GLU A 35 -3.65 12.03 -0.01
C GLU A 35 -2.33 12.13 -0.77
N GLU A 36 -1.99 11.15 -1.60
CA GLU A 36 -0.75 11.14 -2.38
C GLU A 36 -0.81 12.20 -3.48
N GLU A 37 -1.94 12.31 -4.19
CA GLU A 37 -2.14 13.35 -5.20
C GLU A 37 -2.04 14.77 -4.59
N ILE A 38 -2.59 14.97 -3.38
CA ILE A 38 -2.51 16.25 -2.67
C ILE A 38 -1.07 16.55 -2.25
N ALA A 39 -0.35 15.56 -1.73
CA ALA A 39 1.04 15.72 -1.31
C ALA A 39 1.96 16.10 -2.49
N ASP A 40 1.73 15.53 -3.67
CA ASP A 40 2.49 15.86 -4.87
C ASP A 40 2.23 17.29 -5.36
N VAL A 41 0.96 17.73 -5.32
CA VAL A 41 0.62 19.15 -5.62
C VAL A 41 1.28 20.10 -4.63
N LEU A 42 1.29 19.77 -3.34
CA LEU A 42 1.91 20.59 -2.30
C LEU A 42 3.44 20.64 -2.39
N ARG A 43 4.06 19.63 -3.03
CA ARG A 43 5.51 19.56 -3.25
C ARG A 43 5.94 20.09 -4.62
N ALA A 44 5.02 20.33 -5.53
CA ALA A 44 5.32 20.67 -6.93
C ALA A 44 6.15 21.95 -7.06
N GLU A 45 6.00 22.89 -6.13
CA GLU A 45 6.82 24.09 -6.07
C GLU A 45 7.94 23.90 -5.03
N PRO A 46 9.23 24.00 -5.44
CA PRO A 46 10.32 23.97 -4.47
C PRO A 46 10.22 25.21 -3.56
N ASP A 47 10.42 25.02 -2.26
CA ASP A 47 10.57 26.15 -1.33
C ASP A 47 11.88 26.88 -1.66
N LEU A 48 11.75 28.08 -2.23
CA LEU A 48 12.88 28.94 -2.58
C LEU A 48 13.27 29.88 -1.42
N GLY A 49 12.65 29.70 -0.25
CA GLY A 49 13.02 30.44 0.95
C GLY A 49 14.48 30.22 1.33
N ASP A 50 15.14 31.28 1.77
CA ASP A 50 16.47 31.17 2.35
C ASP A 50 16.38 30.51 3.74
N HIS A 51 16.61 29.20 3.78
CA HIS A 51 16.61 28.40 5.01
C HIS A 51 17.94 28.44 5.76
N SER A 52 18.82 29.39 5.43
CA SER A 52 20.13 29.56 6.07
C SER A 52 20.06 29.92 7.57
N SER A 53 18.88 30.21 8.11
CA SER A 53 18.69 30.43 9.55
C SER A 53 18.70 29.12 10.34
N HIS A 54 19.84 28.43 10.33
CA HIS A 54 20.22 27.50 11.36
C HIS A 54 21.70 27.71 11.67
N ASP A 55 22.00 28.74 12.48
CA ASP A 55 23.02 28.70 13.55
C ASP A 55 23.18 30.11 14.15
N SER A 56 22.85 30.26 15.44
CA SER A 56 23.55 31.08 16.46
C SER A 56 22.73 31.15 17.76
#